data_AF-A0A5E4PIJ4-F1
#
_entry.id   AF-A0A5E4PIJ4-F1
#
_cell.length_a   1.000
_cell.length_b   1.000
_cell.length_c   1.000
_cell.angle_alpha   90.00
_cell.angle_beta   90.00
_cell.angle_gamma   90.00
#
_symmetry.space_group_name_H-M   'P 1'
#
loop_
_entity.id
_entity.type
_entity.pdbx_description
1 polymer ?
#
loop_
_entity_poly.entity_id
_entity_poly.type
_entity_poly.pdbx_seq_one_letter_code
_entity_poly.pdbx_strand_id
1 'polypeptide(L)'
;MPLNDSAVEVIRRQIGKHTEYIFTYKGNRILQCNTQAWKKALKRAGIENFRWHDLRHTWASWHVQNGTSLQELRQLEGWSSYEMVLRYAHLSSDNLKEAASKVSVTISLHPSEGKDIPVSA
;
A
#
# COMPACT_ATOMS: atom_id res chain seq x y z
N MET A 1 -4.21 -5.42 13.24
CA MET A 1 -4.24 -5.37 11.78
C MET A 1 -5.69 -5.49 11.33
N PRO A 2 -6.26 -4.48 10.68
CA PRO A 2 -7.59 -4.60 10.07
C PRO A 2 -7.52 -5.59 8.89
N LEU A 3 -8.54 -6.43 8.75
CA LEU A 3 -8.66 -7.38 7.64
C LEU A 3 -9.68 -6.86 6.63
N ASN A 4 -9.39 -6.97 5.34
CA ASN A 4 -10.35 -6.63 4.30
C ASN A 4 -11.40 -7.74 4.12
N ASP A 5 -12.49 -7.43 3.42
CA ASP A 5 -13.61 -8.36 3.22
C ASP A 5 -13.18 -9.67 2.55
N SER A 6 -12.28 -9.59 1.56
CA SER A 6 -11.73 -10.79 0.91
C SER A 6 -10.99 -11.70 1.88
N ALA A 7 -10.16 -11.15 2.78
CA ALA A 7 -9.45 -11.93 3.78
C ALA A 7 -10.43 -12.55 4.80
N VAL A 8 -11.44 -11.79 5.22
CA VAL A 8 -12.49 -12.29 6.12
C VAL A 8 -13.27 -13.43 5.46
N GLU A 9 -13.60 -13.32 4.17
CA GLU A 9 -14.28 -14.37 3.43
C GLU A 9 -13.45 -15.66 3.39
N VAL A 10 -12.15 -15.55 3.10
CA VAL A 10 -11.24 -16.71 3.11
C VAL A 10 -11.21 -17.38 4.48
N ILE A 11 -11.14 -16.60 5.56
CA ILE A 11 -11.15 -17.11 6.94
C ILE A 11 -12.48 -17.81 7.25
N ARG A 12 -13.61 -17.18 6.90
CA ARG A 12 -14.95 -17.76 7.12
C ARG A 12 -15.09 -19.13 6.46
N ARG A 13 -14.54 -19.31 5.25
CA ARG A 13 -14.52 -20.60 4.54
C ARG A 13 -13.68 -21.68 5.23
N GLN A 14 -12.83 -21.33 6.20
CA GLN A 14 -12.04 -22.30 6.98
C GLN A 14 -12.65 -22.63 8.34
N ILE A 15 -13.60 -21.84 8.84
CA ILE A 15 -14.24 -22.07 10.14
C ILE A 15 -14.91 -23.45 10.14
N GLY A 16 -14.67 -24.23 11.20
CA GLY A 16 -15.22 -25.58 11.36
C GLY A 16 -14.39 -26.70 10.75
N LYS A 17 -13.35 -26.41 9.94
CA LYS A 17 -12.47 -27.46 9.37
C LYS A 17 -11.43 -28.00 10.33
N HIS A 18 -11.08 -27.23 11.36
CA HIS A 18 -10.16 -27.61 12.41
C HIS A 18 -10.53 -26.87 13.70
N THR A 19 -10.27 -27.50 14.84
CA THR A 19 -10.67 -26.99 16.16
C THR A 19 -9.84 -25.80 16.64
N GLU A 20 -8.53 -25.80 16.34
CA GLU A 20 -7.60 -24.77 16.85
C GLU A 20 -7.03 -23.80 15.79
N TYR A 21 -6.78 -24.23 14.54
CA TYR A 21 -6.07 -23.44 13.53
C TYR A 21 -6.94 -23.16 12.30
N ILE A 22 -6.85 -21.93 11.77
CA ILE A 22 -7.58 -21.52 10.57
C ILE A 22 -6.98 -22.16 9.30
N PHE A 23 -5.64 -22.29 9.24
CA PHE A 23 -4.95 -22.87 8.09
C PHE A 23 -4.18 -24.12 8.52
N THR A 24 -4.58 -25.27 7.97
CA THR A 24 -3.96 -26.57 8.24
C THR A 24 -3.70 -27.35 6.96
N TYR A 25 -2.77 -28.29 7.01
CA TYR A 25 -2.53 -29.26 5.96
C TYR A 25 -2.54 -30.66 6.56
N LYS A 26 -3.48 -31.50 6.11
CA LYS A 26 -3.72 -32.84 6.66
C LYS A 26 -3.88 -32.83 8.20
N GLY A 27 -4.62 -31.85 8.73
CA GLY A 27 -4.87 -31.71 10.18
C GLY A 27 -3.71 -31.11 10.99
N ASN A 28 -2.54 -30.87 10.38
CA ASN A 28 -1.41 -30.25 11.07
C ASN A 28 -1.34 -28.76 10.76
N ARG A 29 -0.88 -27.96 11.73
CA ARG A 29 -0.63 -26.53 11.51
C ARG A 29 0.44 -26.33 10.44
N ILE A 30 0.27 -25.30 9.63
CA ILE A 30 1.27 -24.92 8.63
C ILE A 30 2.34 -24.08 9.33
N LEU A 31 3.59 -24.59 9.36
CA LEU A 31 4.73 -23.88 9.94
C LEU A 31 5.53 -23.06 8.92
N GLN A 32 5.48 -23.45 7.65
CA GLN A 32 6.22 -22.83 6.57
C GLN A 32 5.31 -22.61 5.38
N CYS A 33 5.38 -21.41 4.81
CA CYS A 33 4.55 -21.05 3.65
C CYS A 33 5.27 -21.28 2.32
N ASN A 34 6.60 -21.16 2.29
CA ASN A 34 7.42 -21.42 1.09
C ASN A 34 7.62 -22.93 0.84
N THR A 35 6.52 -23.63 0.54
CA THR A 35 6.49 -25.09 0.38
C THR A 35 6.29 -25.49 -1.08
N GLN A 36 6.25 -26.80 -1.35
CA GLN A 36 5.88 -27.30 -2.68
C GLN A 36 4.45 -26.89 -3.09
N ALA A 37 3.56 -26.66 -2.13
CA ALA A 37 2.22 -26.14 -2.42
C ALA A 37 2.30 -24.73 -3.02
N TRP A 38 3.20 -23.88 -2.52
CA TRP A 38 3.48 -22.55 -3.07
C TRP A 38 4.01 -22.63 -4.51
N LYS A 39 5.04 -23.45 -4.76
CA LYS A 39 5.59 -23.63 -6.11
C LYS A 39 4.55 -24.15 -7.11
N LYS A 40 3.69 -25.08 -6.68
CA LYS A 40 2.56 -25.56 -7.49
C LYS A 40 1.54 -24.46 -7.76
N ALA A 41 1.27 -23.59 -6.78
CA ALA A 41 0.39 -22.45 -6.96
C ALA A 41 0.94 -21.48 -8.01
N LEU A 42 2.23 -21.13 -7.94
CA LEU A 42 2.91 -20.30 -8.94
C LEU A 42 2.84 -20.90 -10.35
N LYS A 43 3.11 -22.21 -10.47
CA LYS A 43 3.00 -22.93 -11.75
C LYS A 43 1.59 -22.85 -12.35
N ARG A 44 0.55 -23.02 -11.53
CA ARG A 44 -0.85 -22.90 -12.00
C ARG A 44 -1.22 -21.47 -12.39
N ALA A 45 -0.63 -20.49 -11.73
CA ALA A 45 -0.83 -19.08 -12.03
C ALA A 45 0.04 -18.58 -13.21
N GLY A 46 0.97 -19.39 -13.73
CA GLY A 46 1.89 -18.99 -14.78
C GLY A 46 2.94 -17.97 -14.34
N ILE A 47 3.27 -17.92 -13.05
CA ILE A 47 4.20 -16.93 -12.49
C ILE A 47 5.57 -17.58 -12.29
N GLU A 48 6.61 -16.93 -12.82
CA GLU A 48 8.02 -17.35 -12.68
C GLU A 48 8.81 -16.38 -11.80
N ASN A 49 9.92 -16.85 -11.21
CA ASN A 49 10.86 -16.06 -10.41
C ASN A 49 10.24 -15.25 -9.24
N PHE A 50 9.17 -15.77 -8.64
CA PHE A 50 8.42 -15.10 -7.57
C PHE A 50 8.58 -15.80 -6.21
N ARG A 51 8.95 -15.05 -5.18
CA ARG A 51 9.20 -15.52 -3.81
C ARG A 51 8.00 -15.27 -2.91
N TRP A 52 7.93 -16.00 -1.79
CA TRP A 52 6.84 -15.82 -0.82
C TRP A 52 6.72 -14.39 -0.30
N HIS A 53 7.85 -13.74 0.00
CA HIS A 53 7.88 -12.36 0.49
C HIS A 53 7.45 -11.33 -0.56
N ASP A 54 7.47 -11.69 -1.84
CA ASP A 54 7.08 -10.78 -2.91
C ASP A 54 5.57 -10.48 -2.85
N LEU A 55 4.74 -11.37 -2.28
CA LEU A 55 3.33 -11.07 -1.99
C LEU A 55 3.17 -9.83 -1.12
N ARG A 56 4.02 -9.71 -0.09
CA ARG A 56 4.01 -8.57 0.84
C ARG A 56 4.53 -7.31 0.15
N HIS A 57 5.54 -7.45 -0.70
CA HIS A 57 6.03 -6.35 -1.53
C HIS A 57 4.97 -5.86 -2.52
N THR A 58 4.26 -6.76 -3.21
CA THR A 58 3.18 -6.44 -4.14
C THR A 58 2.04 -5.72 -3.44
N TRP A 59 1.59 -6.23 -2.28
CA TRP A 59 0.54 -5.59 -1.50
C TRP A 59 0.93 -4.16 -1.08
N ALA A 60 2.17 -3.96 -0.63
CA ALA A 60 2.65 -2.64 -0.22
C ALA A 60 2.76 -1.68 -1.40
N SER A 61 3.26 -2.14 -2.55
CA SER A 61 3.31 -1.36 -3.79
C SER A 61 1.93 -0.89 -4.23
N TRP A 62 0.93 -1.78 -4.22
CA TRP A 62 -0.45 -1.42 -4.58
C TRP A 62 -1.06 -0.38 -3.65
N HIS A 63 -0.80 -0.47 -2.33
CA HIS A 63 -1.29 0.55 -1.40
C HIS A 63 -0.71 1.94 -1.68
N VAL A 64 0.60 2.04 -1.91
CA VAL A 64 1.24 3.33 -2.20
C VAL A 64 0.76 3.90 -3.54
N GLN A 65 0.64 3.04 -4.56
CA GLN A 65 0.12 3.43 -5.87
C GLN A 65 -1.35 3.91 -5.78
N ASN A 66 -2.14 3.34 -4.87
CA ASN A 66 -3.52 3.76 -4.61
C ASN A 66 -3.64 4.94 -3.63
N GLY A 67 -2.55 5.64 -3.32
CA GLY A 67 -2.60 6.86 -2.51
C GLY A 67 -2.53 6.65 -1.00
N THR A 68 -2.34 5.43 -0.50
CA THR A 68 -2.14 5.19 0.95
C THR A 68 -0.83 5.84 1.40
N SER A 69 -0.88 6.61 2.49
CA SER A 69 0.32 7.24 3.03
C SER A 69 1.29 6.18 3.61
N LEU A 70 2.59 6.51 3.63
CA LEU A 70 3.61 5.62 4.21
C LEU A 70 3.37 5.36 5.70
N GLN A 71 2.79 6.32 6.42
CA GLN A 71 2.44 6.16 7.83
C GLN A 71 1.32 5.14 8.03
N GLU A 72 0.24 5.24 7.24
CA GLU A 72 -0.85 4.25 7.25
C GLU A 72 -0.35 2.87 6.86
N LEU A 73 0.49 2.80 5.81
CA LEU A 73 1.08 1.54 5.35
C LEU A 73 1.86 0.83 6.45
N ARG A 74 2.69 1.58 7.20
CA ARG A 74 3.43 1.05 8.35
C ARG A 74 2.49 0.47 9.42
N GLN A 75 1.40 1.17 9.71
CA GLN A 75 0.47 0.79 10.76
C GLN A 75 -0.40 -0.42 10.38
N LEU A 76 -0.77 -0.53 9.10
CA LEU A 76 -1.46 -1.68 8.55
C LEU A 76 -0.60 -2.95 8.65
N GLU A 77 0.68 -2.85 8.28
CA GLU A 77 1.59 -3.98 8.18
C GLU A 77 2.27 -4.39 9.50
N GLY A 78 2.24 -3.50 10.50
CA GLY A 78 2.92 -3.70 11.78
C GLY A 78 4.45 -3.72 11.65
N TRP A 79 5.01 -3.01 10.67
CA TRP A 79 6.46 -2.92 10.50
C TRP A 79 7.11 -2.12 11.63
N SER A 80 8.13 -2.71 12.24
CA SER A 80 8.91 -2.07 13.30
C SER A 80 9.70 -0.86 12.77
N SER A 81 10.40 -1.03 11.64
CA SER A 81 11.22 0.01 11.01
C SER A 81 10.50 0.76 9.89
N TYR A 82 10.61 2.08 9.92
CA TYR A 82 10.14 2.97 8.85
C TYR A 82 11.00 2.83 7.57
N GLU A 83 12.25 2.39 7.69
CA GLU A 83 13.15 2.17 6.54
C GLU A 83 12.61 1.14 5.56
N MET A 84 11.89 0.12 6.06
CA MET A 84 11.22 -0.87 5.21
C MET A 84 10.10 -0.24 4.36
N VAL A 85 9.42 0.76 4.90
CA VAL A 85 8.34 1.50 4.23
C VAL A 85 8.90 2.43 3.14
N LEU A 86 10.03 3.08 3.43
CA LEU A 86 10.67 4.02 2.51
C LEU A 86 11.04 3.39 1.16
N ARG A 87 11.23 2.07 1.11
CA ARG A 87 11.43 1.33 -0.14
C ARG A 87 10.33 1.57 -1.17
N TYR A 88 9.10 1.87 -0.74
CA TYR A 88 7.96 2.09 -1.63
C TYR A 88 7.66 3.57 -1.89
N ALA A 89 8.34 4.52 -1.23
CA ALA A 89 8.03 5.94 -1.33
C ALA A 89 8.02 6.46 -2.78
N HIS A 90 8.91 5.93 -3.62
CA HIS A 90 9.03 6.30 -5.02
C HIS A 90 7.79 5.94 -5.87
N LEU A 91 6.96 4.99 -5.43
CA LEU A 91 5.74 4.59 -6.14
C LEU A 91 4.59 5.59 -5.97
N SER A 92 4.77 6.61 -5.13
CA SER A 92 3.78 7.67 -4.89
C SER A 92 3.82 8.81 -5.93
N SER A 93 4.62 8.70 -6.99
CA SER A 93 4.89 9.79 -7.93
C SER A 93 3.65 10.37 -8.62
N ASP A 94 2.61 9.57 -8.85
CA ASP A 94 1.34 10.08 -9.41
C ASP A 94 0.58 10.94 -8.38
N ASN A 95 0.73 10.65 -7.09
CA ASN A 95 0.17 11.46 -6.00
C ASN A 95 0.89 12.81 -5.86
N LEU A 96 2.15 12.94 -6.30
CA LEU A 96 2.88 14.22 -6.19
C LEU A 96 2.27 15.29 -7.11
N LYS A 97 1.77 14.92 -8.29
CA LYS A 97 1.07 15.85 -9.20
C LYS A 97 -0.26 16.30 -8.60
N GLU A 98 -1.02 15.36 -8.04
CA GLU A 98 -2.27 15.68 -7.35
C GLU A 98 -2.03 16.51 -6.08
N ALA A 99 -1.02 16.16 -5.28
CA ALA A 99 -0.64 16.88 -4.07
C ALA A 99 -0.11 18.29 -4.37
N ALA A 100 0.67 18.47 -5.44
CA ALA A 100 1.10 19.79 -5.90
C ALA A 100 -0.12 20.63 -6.35
N SER A 101 -1.11 20.00 -6.98
CA SER A 101 -2.35 20.66 -7.39
C SER A 101 -3.25 21.04 -6.21
N LYS A 102 -3.10 20.43 -5.02
CA LYS A 102 -3.84 20.81 -3.79
C LYS A 102 -3.40 22.16 -3.24
N VAL A 103 -2.20 22.64 -3.58
CA VAL A 103 -1.74 24.00 -3.28
C VAL A 103 -1.96 24.88 -4.52
N SER A 104 -3.22 25.04 -4.94
CA SER A 104 -3.56 26.15 -5.82
C SER A 104 -3.57 27.42 -4.98
N VAL A 105 -2.47 28.18 -5.01
CA VAL A 105 -2.43 29.52 -4.44
C VAL A 105 -3.59 30.28 -5.07
N THR A 106 -4.59 30.63 -4.25
CA THR A 106 -5.54 31.69 -4.63
C THR A 106 -4.69 32.94 -4.71
N ILE A 107 -4.15 33.22 -5.89
CA ILE A 107 -3.58 34.52 -6.19
C ILE A 107 -4.77 35.46 -6.21
N SER A 108 -5.15 35.95 -5.03
CA SER A 108 -5.98 37.12 -4.90
C SER A 108 -5.18 38.25 -5.54
N LEU A 109 -5.45 38.49 -6.82
CA LEU A 109 -4.99 39.67 -7.53
C LEU A 109 -5.57 40.87 -6.78
N HIS A 110 -4.80 41.43 -5.85
CA HIS A 110 -5.12 42.71 -5.28
C HIS A 110 -4.91 43.73 -6.41
N PRO A 111 -5.95 44.45 -6.87
CA PRO A 111 -5.73 45.51 -7.84
C PRO A 111 -4.93 46.59 -7.13
N SER A 112 -3.66 46.76 -7.49
CA SER A 112 -2.87 47.89 -7.04
C SER A 112 -3.49 49.16 -7.64
N GLU A 113 -4.18 49.95 -6.82
CA GLU A 113 -4.57 51.31 -7.21
C GLU A 113 -3.32 52.09 -7.59
N GLY A 114 -3.31 52.60 -8.83
CA GLY A 114 -2.26 53.45 -9.35
C GLY A 114 -2.18 54.75 -8.54
N LYS A 115 -1.04 54.97 -7.89
CA LYS A 115 -0.62 56.32 -7.52
C LYS A 115 0.27 56.83 -8.64
N ASP A 116 -0.32 57.70 -9.47
CA ASP A 116 0.41 58.59 -10.37
C ASP A 116 1.39 59.44 -9.54
N ILE A 117 2.68 59.23 -9.77
CA ILE A 117 3.73 60.11 -9.25
C ILE A 117 4.03 61.12 -10.35
N PRO A 118 3.83 62.44 -10.13
CA PRO A 118 4.13 63.43 -11.17
C PRO A 118 5.65 63.57 -11.29
N VAL A 119 6.17 63.36 -12.50
CA VAL A 119 7.54 63.74 -12.86
C VAL A 119 7.54 65.25 -13.10
N SER A 120 8.23 66.00 -12.24
CA SER A 120 8.59 67.40 -12.53
C SER A 120 9.96 67.44 -13.20
N ALA A 121 10.06 68.35 -14.17
CA ALA A 121 11.13 68.59 -15.15
C ALA A 121 12.53 68.85 -14.56
#